data_AF-A0A0B6ES19-F1
#
_entry.id   AF-A0A0B6ES19-F1
#
_cell.length_a   1.000
_cell.length_b   1.000
_cell.length_c   1.000
_cell.angle_alpha   90.00
_cell.angle_beta   90.00
_cell.angle_gamma   90.00
#
_symmetry.space_group_name_H-M   'P 1'
#
loop_
_entity.id
_entity.type
_entity.pdbx_description
1 polymer ?
#
loop_
_entity_poly.entity_id
_entity_poly.type
_entity_poly.pdbx_seq_one_letter_code
_entity_poly.pdbx_strand_id
1 'polypeptide(L)'
;MNALGSILLVAVSLYSWILLARIVIEMIQSFSRQFNPPRWFMMVAEVLFVITDPPVKALRKVIPPLQLGGIALDVSIIVLFLLLAVLSKLIKWFFFGAAGVAV
;
A
#
# COMPACT_ATOMS: atom_id res chain seq x y z
N MET A 1 -6.19 22.20 16.31
CA MET A 1 -6.25 20.81 15.80
C MET A 1 -6.86 20.86 14.40
N ASN A 2 -6.07 20.63 13.35
CA ASN A 2 -6.52 20.84 11.99
C ASN A 2 -7.33 19.63 11.50
N ALA A 3 -8.67 19.69 11.61
CA ALA A 3 -9.57 18.58 11.29
C ALA A 3 -9.33 17.97 9.89
N LEU A 4 -9.02 18.82 8.90
CA LEU A 4 -8.67 18.40 7.55
C LEU A 4 -7.40 17.52 7.50
N GLY A 5 -6.36 17.91 8.25
CA GLY A 5 -5.11 17.15 8.34
C GLY A 5 -5.34 15.78 8.99
N SER A 6 -6.19 15.72 10.02
CA SER A 6 -6.57 14.46 10.68
C SER A 6 -7.26 13.51 9.71
N ILE A 7 -8.25 14.00 8.95
CA ILE A 7 -9.02 13.19 8.01
C ILE A 7 -8.12 12.64 6.90
N LEU A 8 -7.22 13.47 6.35
CA LEU A 8 -6.25 13.02 5.34
C LEU A 8 -5.34 11.93 5.89
N LEU A 9 -4.84 12.08 7.11
CA LEU A 9 -3.95 11.07 7.73
C LEU A 9 -4.67 9.75 7.97
N VAL A 10 -5.93 9.78 8.39
CA VAL A 10 -6.74 8.57 8.54
C VAL A 10 -6.94 7.90 7.18
N ALA A 11 -7.29 8.66 6.14
CA ALA A 11 -7.47 8.11 4.80
C ALA A 11 -6.19 7.45 4.25
N VAL A 12 -5.04 8.13 4.37
CA VAL A 12 -3.73 7.58 3.98
C VAL A 12 -3.40 6.33 4.80
N SER A 13 -3.68 6.33 6.10
CA SER A 13 -3.39 5.19 6.96
C SER A 13 -4.27 3.98 6.62
N LEU A 14 -5.56 4.19 6.38
CA LEU A 14 -6.47 3.14 5.91
C LEU A 14 -5.99 2.55 4.59
N TYR A 15 -5.59 3.39 3.65
CA TYR A 15 -5.07 2.93 2.37
C TYR A 15 -3.77 2.13 2.51
N SER A 16 -2.87 2.53 3.40
CA SER A 16 -1.67 1.75 3.74
C SER A 16 -2.01 0.37 4.32
N TRP A 17 -3.04 0.26 5.17
CA TRP A 17 -3.51 -1.03 5.68
C TRP A 17 -4.07 -1.93 4.57
N ILE A 18 -4.81 -1.37 3.61
CA ILE A 18 -5.31 -2.10 2.43
C ILE A 18 -4.14 -2.65 1.60
N LEU A 19 -3.10 -1.85 1.37
CA LEU A 19 -1.89 -2.31 0.67
C LEU A 19 -1.15 -3.40 1.45
N LEU A 20 -1.07 -3.27 2.78
CA LEU A 20 -0.47 -4.31 3.60
C LEU A 20 -1.23 -5.64 3.46
N ALA A 21 -2.56 -5.59 3.49
CA ALA A 21 -3.40 -6.77 3.27
C ALA A 21 -3.16 -7.39 1.88
N ARG A 22 -3.02 -6.57 0.84
CA ARG A 22 -2.65 -7.03 -0.51
C ARG A 22 -1.32 -7.78 -0.51
N ILE A 23 -0.27 -7.23 0.11
CA ILE A 23 1.04 -7.89 0.22
C ILE A 23 0.90 -9.26 0.88
N VAL A 24 0.17 -9.33 1.99
CA VAL A 24 -0.05 -10.60 2.70
C VAL A 24 -0.73 -11.63 1.78
N ILE A 25 -1.76 -11.22 1.04
CA ILE A 25 -2.48 -12.09 0.09
C ILE A 25 -1.55 -12.58 -1.04
N GLU A 26 -0.73 -11.69 -1.60
CA GLU A 26 0.25 -12.06 -2.63
C GLU A 26 1.32 -13.00 -2.09
N MET A 27 1.78 -12.78 -0.85
CA MET A 27 2.75 -13.67 -0.20
C MET A 27 2.16 -15.05 0.06
N ILE A 28 0.93 -15.13 0.58
CA ILE A 28 0.23 -16.42 0.80
C ILE A 28 0.17 -17.22 -0.51
N GLN A 29 -0.24 -16.57 -1.60
CA GLN A 29 -0.33 -17.22 -2.92
C GLN A 29 1.03 -17.59 -3.49
N SER A 30 2.04 -16.73 -3.34
CA SER A 30 3.38 -16.97 -3.87
C SER A 30 4.12 -18.08 -3.12
N PHE A 31 3.99 -18.14 -1.80
CA PHE A 31 4.66 -19.15 -0.98
C PHE A 31 3.95 -20.50 -1.03
N SER A 32 2.63 -20.50 -1.21
CA SER A 32 1.84 -21.72 -1.36
C SER A 32 1.40 -21.90 -2.81
N ARG A 33 2.31 -22.38 -3.66
CA ARG A 33 2.06 -22.61 -5.10
C ARG A 33 0.89 -23.58 -5.38
N GLN A 34 0.49 -24.41 -4.40
CA GLN A 34 -0.66 -25.32 -4.47
C GLN A 34 -1.84 -24.84 -3.61
N PHE A 35 -1.89 -23.56 -3.27
CA PHE A 35 -2.98 -23.00 -2.47
C PHE A 35 -4.30 -23.06 -3.25
N ASN A 36 -5.30 -23.71 -2.65
CA ASN A 36 -6.68 -23.70 -3.13
C ASN A 36 -7.48 -22.70 -2.29
N PRO A 37 -7.49 -21.39 -2.66
CA PRO A 37 -8.12 -20.36 -1.86
C PRO A 37 -9.63 -20.63 -1.71
N PRO A 38 -10.17 -20.58 -0.48
CA PRO A 38 -11.61 -20.68 -0.29
C PRO A 38 -12.32 -19.47 -0.91
N ARG A 39 -13.60 -19.63 -1.26
CA ARG A 39 -14.36 -18.63 -2.02
C ARG A 39 -14.40 -17.25 -1.33
N TRP A 40 -14.49 -17.21 0.00
CA TRP A 40 -14.48 -15.97 0.76
C TRP A 40 -13.14 -15.22 0.65
N PHE A 41 -12.02 -15.95 0.56
CA PHE A 41 -10.69 -15.35 0.42
C PHE A 41 -10.57 -14.66 -0.93
N MET A 42 -11.05 -15.30 -2.00
CA MET A 42 -11.05 -14.70 -3.34
C MET A 42 -11.91 -13.43 -3.40
N MET A 43 -13.08 -13.42 -2.75
CA MET A 43 -13.92 -12.22 -2.69
C MET A 43 -13.20 -11.04 -2.02
N VAL A 44 -12.56 -11.28 -0.88
CA VAL A 44 -11.79 -10.24 -0.18
C VAL A 44 -10.60 -9.78 -1.02
N ALA A 45 -9.86 -10.73 -1.59
CA ALA A 45 -8.71 -10.44 -2.43
C ALA A 45 -9.10 -9.58 -3.64
N GLU A 46 -10.19 -9.92 -4.33
CA GLU A 46 -10.69 -9.17 -5.48
C GLU A 46 -11.02 -7.71 -5.12
N VAL A 47 -11.72 -7.48 -4.02
CA VAL A 47 -12.03 -6.11 -3.55
C VAL A 47 -10.74 -5.33 -3.26
N LEU A 48 -9.79 -5.95 -2.57
CA LEU A 48 -8.50 -5.31 -2.27
C LEU A 48 -7.72 -5.02 -3.54
N PHE A 49 -7.67 -5.95 -4.49
CA PHE A 49 -7.00 -5.78 -5.78
C PHE A 49 -7.64 -4.68 -6.61
N VAL A 50 -8.97 -4.58 -6.67
CA VAL A 50 -9.65 -3.48 -7.39
C VAL A 50 -9.27 -2.11 -6.82
N ILE A 51 -9.19 -1.98 -5.50
CA ILE A 51 -8.84 -0.71 -4.84
C ILE A 51 -7.36 -0.36 -5.03
N THR A 52 -6.48 -1.37 -5.06
CA THR A 52 -5.03 -1.16 -5.06
C THR A 52 -4.39 -1.23 -6.45
N ASP A 53 -5.03 -1.87 -7.42
CA ASP A 53 -4.50 -2.06 -8.78
C ASP A 53 -4.28 -0.76 -9.55
N PRO A 54 -5.19 0.24 -9.55
CA PRO A 54 -4.98 1.46 -10.33
C PRO A 54 -3.66 2.17 -10.00
N PRO A 55 -3.32 2.45 -8.72
CA PRO A 55 -2.04 3.06 -8.37
C PRO A 55 -0.84 2.12 -8.55
N VAL A 56 -0.98 0.82 -8.27
CA VAL A 56 0.09 -0.15 -8.53
C VAL A 56 0.40 -0.21 -10.03
N LYS A 57 -0.62 -0.25 -10.90
CA LYS A 57 -0.46 -0.22 -12.36
C LYS A 57 0.17 1.08 -12.84
N ALA A 58 -0.18 2.22 -12.24
CA ALA A 58 0.45 3.50 -12.54
C ALA A 58 1.96 3.46 -12.23
N LEU A 59 2.35 2.87 -11.10
CA LEU A 59 3.75 2.66 -10.72
C LEU A 59 4.48 1.64 -11.60
N ARG A 60 3.82 0.53 -11.96
CA ARG A 60 4.38 -0.52 -12.81
C ARG A 60 4.78 -0.01 -14.20
N LYS A 61 4.22 1.11 -14.67
CA LYS A 61 4.65 1.77 -15.91
C LYS A 61 6.06 2.36 -15.80
N VAL A 62 6.48 2.72 -14.59
CA VAL A 62 7.77 3.37 -14.32
C VAL A 62 8.77 2.34 -13.77
N ILE A 63 8.32 1.46 -12.90
CA ILE A 63 9.17 0.48 -12.20
C ILE A 63 8.67 -0.92 -12.55
N PRO A 64 9.34 -1.64 -13.46
CA PRO A 64 8.93 -2.99 -13.84
C PRO A 64 9.09 -3.96 -12.65
N PRO A 65 8.23 -4.98 -12.54
CA PRO A 65 8.32 -5.98 -11.48
C PRO A 65 9.63 -6.77 -11.60
N LEU A 66 10.34 -6.92 -10.47
CA LEU A 66 11.57 -7.72 -10.41
C LEU A 66 11.21 -9.16 -10.06
N GLN A 67 11.64 -10.08 -10.93
CA GLN A 67 11.55 -11.51 -10.66
C GLN A 67 12.85 -11.96 -10.00
N LEU A 68 12.78 -12.43 -8.76
CA LEU A 68 13.95 -12.91 -8.00
C LEU A 68 13.81 -14.42 -7.81
N GLY A 69 14.65 -15.20 -8.50
CA GLY A 69 14.76 -16.64 -8.25
C GLY A 69 13.46 -17.45 -8.43
N GLY A 70 12.60 -17.06 -9.38
CA GLY A 70 11.32 -17.74 -9.63
C GLY A 70 10.18 -17.33 -8.69
N ILE A 71 10.37 -16.28 -7.87
CA ILE A 71 9.33 -15.59 -7.11
C ILE A 71 9.23 -14.16 -7.66
N ALA A 72 8.04 -13.77 -8.11
CA ALA A 72 7.77 -12.39 -8.51
C ALA A 72 7.49 -11.58 -7.25
N LEU A 73 8.46 -10.82 -6.77
CA LEU A 73 8.25 -9.86 -5.69
C LEU A 73 7.84 -8.54 -6.33
N ASP A 74 6.61 -8.09 -6.10
CA ASP A 74 6.14 -6.86 -6.73
C ASP A 74 6.72 -5.62 -6.02
N VAL A 75 7.91 -5.23 -6.46
CA VAL A 75 8.65 -4.06 -5.97
C VAL A 75 7.80 -2.80 -6.04
N SER A 76 6.90 -2.70 -7.02
CA SER A 76 5.95 -1.60 -7.18
C SER A 76 5.13 -1.35 -5.92
N ILE A 77 4.76 -2.40 -5.19
CA ILE A 77 3.95 -2.30 -3.97
C ILE A 77 4.79 -1.77 -2.81
N ILE A 78 6.04 -2.21 -2.68
CA ILE A 78 6.98 -1.69 -1.68
C ILE A 78 7.21 -0.20 -1.91
N VAL A 79 7.41 0.21 -3.17
CA VAL A 79 7.58 1.61 -3.53
C VAL A 79 6.31 2.42 -3.22
N LEU A 80 5.12 1.88 -3.50
CA LEU A 80 3.86 2.54 -3.16
C LEU A 80 3.73 2.74 -1.64
N PHE A 81 4.14 1.75 -0.84
CA PHE A 81 4.16 1.84 0.62
C PHE A 81 5.12 2.94 1.12
N LEU A 82 6.31 3.05 0.52
CA LEU A 82 7.26 4.13 0.80
C LEU A 82 6.71 5.50 0.42
N LEU A 83 6.07 5.63 -0.75
CA LEU A 83 5.45 6.87 -1.18
C LEU A 83 4.36 7.33 -0.20
N LEU A 84 3.52 6.42 0.29
CA LEU A 84 2.51 6.74 1.29
C LEU A 84 3.11 7.12 2.64
N ALA A 85 4.21 6.47 3.04
CA ALA A 85 4.92 6.83 4.26
C ALA A 85 5.50 8.25 4.19
N VAL A 86 6.09 8.61 3.04
CA VAL A 86 6.58 9.98 2.77
C VAL A 86 5.41 10.96 2.76
N LEU A 87 4.32 10.64 2.06
CA LEU A 87 3.12 11.47 2.01
C LEU A 87 2.53 11.71 3.40
N SER A 88 2.44 10.68 4.25
CA SER A 88 1.98 10.81 5.63
C SER A 88 2.89 11.75 6.45
N LYS A 89 4.21 11.66 6.28
CA LYS A 89 5.15 12.59 6.92
C LYS A 89 4.95 14.03 6.42
N LEU A 90 4.77 14.23 5.12
CA LEU A 90 4.51 15.55 4.54
C LEU A 90 3.21 16.16 5.06
N ILE A 91 2.12 15.38 5.12
CA ILE A 91 0.83 15.84 5.67
C ILE A 91 1.01 16.22 7.14
N LYS A 92 1.70 15.38 7.94
CA LYS A 92 1.99 15.69 9.35
C LYS A 92 2.81 16.98 9.47
N TRP A 93 3.85 17.13 8.67
CA TRP A 93 4.69 18.32 8.69
C TRP A 93 3.92 19.59 8.29
N PHE A 94 3.08 19.52 7.25
CA PHE A 94 2.32 20.68 6.79
C PHE A 94 1.18 21.07 7.75
N PHE A 95 0.38 20.10 8.20
CA PHE A 95 -0.80 20.37 9.03
C PHE A 95 -0.50 20.44 10.52
N PHE A 96 0.60 19.84 10.99
CA PHE A 96 0.94 19.77 12.42
C PHE A 96 2.38 20.25 12.73
N GLY A 97 3.26 20.35 11.72
CA GLY A 97 4.66 20.74 11.88
C GLY A 97 4.90 22.23 12.08
N ALA A 98 3.90 23.10 11.90
CA ALA A 98 4.01 24.51 12.33
C ALA A 98 4.18 24.67 13.85
N ALA A 99 3.89 23.64 14.65
CA ALA A 99 4.09 23.63 16.10
C ALA A 99 5.43 23.03 16.56
N GLY A 100 6.27 22.51 15.65
CA GLY A 100 7.48 21.73 16.02
C GLY A 100 8.77 22.13 15.29
N VAL A 101 8.75 23.19 14.47
CA VAL A 101 9.95 23.75 13.83
C VAL A 101 10.43 25.04 14.53
N ALA A 102 9.76 25.44 15.62
CA ALA A 102 10.32 26.42 16.55
C ALA A 102 11.40 25.75 17.41
N VAL A 103 12.57 25.52 16.80
CA VAL A 103 13.86 25.54 17.50
C VAL A 103 14.13 26.97 17.92
#